data_AF-A0A643EBT2-F1
#
_entry.id   AF-A0A643EBT2-F1
#
_cell.length_a   1.000
_cell.length_b   1.000
_cell.length_c   1.000
_cell.angle_alpha   90.00
_cell.angle_beta   90.00
_cell.angle_gamma   90.00
#
_symmetry.space_group_name_H-M   'P 1'
#
loop_
_entity.id
_entity.type
_entity.pdbx_description
1 polymer ?
#
loop_
_entity_poly.entity_id
_entity_poly.type
_entity_poly.pdbx_seq_one_letter_code
_entity_poly.pdbx_strand_id
1 'polypeptide(L)'
;MQAQFVTPEQLLLKHLEIAFALWAKPRGYDLAMCDDGNSFLSLETRNAWLGFEAAHGSAGCRPVGQQLYARLKKSSPHAHQTDKLFAVRVCRAPYDDYVVHGGPGGVYRLSDVNFYVIDGEKKYRLG
;
A
#
# COMPACT_ATOMS: atom_id res chain seq x y z
N MET A 1 -27.31 -10.09 -28.76
CA MET A 1 -25.95 -10.04 -28.18
C MET A 1 -26.11 -9.44 -26.78
N GLN A 2 -26.14 -10.27 -25.72
CA GLN A 2 -26.31 -9.76 -24.35
C GLN A 2 -24.97 -9.21 -23.87
N ALA A 3 -24.94 -7.97 -23.39
CA ALA A 3 -23.76 -7.40 -22.75
C ALA A 3 -23.52 -8.15 -21.42
N GLN A 4 -22.41 -8.86 -21.30
CA GLN A 4 -21.96 -9.41 -20.02
C GLN A 4 -21.53 -8.24 -19.12
N PHE A 5 -22.37 -7.92 -18.14
CA PHE A 5 -22.03 -6.96 -17.10
C PHE A 5 -20.95 -7.58 -16.20
N VAL A 6 -19.73 -7.03 -16.27
CA VAL A 6 -18.64 -7.40 -15.36
C VAL A 6 -18.92 -6.78 -14.00
N THR A 7 -18.94 -7.57 -12.94
CA THR A 7 -19.16 -7.06 -11.59
C THR A 7 -17.93 -6.28 -11.09
N PRO A 8 -18.08 -5.32 -10.16
CA PRO A 8 -16.93 -4.63 -9.56
C PRO A 8 -15.90 -5.58 -8.95
N GLU A 9 -16.34 -6.70 -8.38
CA GLU A 9 -15.47 -7.74 -7.82
C GLU A 9 -14.65 -8.44 -8.90
N GLN A 10 -15.28 -8.82 -10.02
CA GLN A 10 -14.59 -9.42 -11.17
C GLN A 10 -13.56 -8.46 -11.78
N LEU A 11 -13.87 -7.16 -11.82
CA LEU A 11 -12.94 -6.14 -12.29
C LEU A 11 -11.73 -5.99 -11.35
N LEU A 12 -11.96 -5.99 -10.03
CA LEU A 12 -10.91 -5.91 -9.04
C LEU A 12 -9.95 -7.12 -9.11
N LEU A 13 -10.52 -8.31 -9.28
CA LEU A 13 -9.76 -9.56 -9.40
C LEU A 13 -8.87 -9.54 -10.66
N LYS A 14 -9.43 -9.10 -11.80
CA LYS A 14 -8.65 -8.91 -13.02
C LYS A 14 -7.53 -7.88 -12.89
N HIS A 15 -7.76 -6.77 -12.19
CA HIS A 15 -6.69 -5.79 -11.93
C HIS A 15 -5.55 -6.39 -11.09
N LEU A 16 -5.88 -7.27 -10.14
CA LEU A 16 -4.90 -7.98 -9.32
C LEU A 16 -4.06 -8.95 -10.14
N GLU A 17 -4.68 -9.74 -11.00
CA GLU A 17 -3.98 -10.65 -11.93
C GLU A 17 -3.02 -9.90 -12.84
N ILE A 18 -3.47 -8.79 -13.44
CA ILE A 18 -2.63 -7.93 -14.29
C ILE A 18 -1.46 -7.36 -13.49
N ALA A 19 -1.70 -6.85 -12.29
CA ALA A 19 -0.65 -6.28 -11.43
C ALA A 19 0.38 -7.34 -11.03
N PHE A 20 -0.06 -8.55 -10.70
CA PHE A 20 0.85 -9.67 -10.40
C PHE A 20 1.68 -10.04 -11.61
N ALA A 21 1.08 -10.17 -12.81
CA ALA A 21 1.81 -10.49 -14.03
C ALA A 21 2.91 -9.46 -14.33
N LEU A 22 2.63 -8.17 -14.12
CA LEU A 22 3.62 -7.08 -14.27
C LEU A 22 4.75 -7.17 -13.25
N TRP A 23 4.47 -7.61 -12.02
CA TRP A 23 5.48 -7.80 -10.99
C TRP A 23 6.30 -9.07 -11.19
N ALA A 24 5.65 -10.17 -11.58
CA ALA A 24 6.22 -11.52 -11.63
C ALA A 24 7.04 -11.78 -12.90
N LYS A 25 6.55 -11.35 -14.07
CA LYS A 25 7.23 -11.58 -15.36
C LYS A 25 8.69 -11.07 -15.41
N PRO A 26 9.04 -9.84 -14.98
CA PRO A 26 10.43 -9.38 -15.00
C PRO A 26 11.33 -10.11 -13.99
N ARG A 27 10.75 -10.87 -13.06
CA ARG A 27 11.48 -11.68 -12.06
C ARG A 27 11.67 -13.13 -12.50
N GLY A 28 11.14 -13.52 -13.66
CA GLY A 28 11.33 -14.85 -14.24
C GLY A 28 10.30 -15.90 -13.81
N TYR A 29 9.21 -15.51 -13.14
CA TYR A 29 8.14 -16.45 -12.79
C TYR A 29 7.40 -16.96 -14.03
N ASP A 30 7.08 -18.25 -14.02
CA ASP A 30 6.24 -18.89 -15.05
C ASP A 30 4.76 -18.63 -14.77
N LEU A 31 4.10 -17.91 -15.69
CA LEU A 31 2.69 -17.51 -15.57
C LEU A 31 1.74 -18.47 -16.29
N ALA A 32 2.21 -19.64 -16.72
CA ALA A 32 1.35 -20.65 -17.33
C ALA A 32 0.28 -21.12 -16.33
N MET A 33 -0.97 -21.16 -16.80
CA MET A 33 -2.14 -21.55 -16.02
C MET A 33 -2.55 -22.98 -16.35
N CYS A 34 -3.19 -23.65 -15.40
CA CYS A 34 -3.91 -24.90 -15.64
C CYS A 34 -5.07 -24.66 -16.60
N ASP A 35 -5.56 -25.73 -17.24
CA ASP A 35 -6.67 -25.66 -18.21
C ASP A 35 -7.97 -25.10 -17.61
N ASP A 36 -8.10 -25.14 -16.29
CA ASP A 36 -9.20 -24.53 -15.53
C ASP A 36 -9.13 -23.01 -15.43
N GLY A 37 -8.00 -22.40 -15.80
CA GLY A 37 -7.74 -20.97 -15.70
C GLY A 37 -7.71 -20.43 -14.26
N ASN A 38 -7.76 -21.30 -13.24
CA ASN A 38 -7.92 -20.91 -11.84
C ASN A 38 -6.64 -21.05 -11.03
N SER A 39 -5.59 -21.68 -11.58
CA SER A 39 -4.35 -21.90 -10.85
C SER A 39 -3.13 -21.86 -11.77
N PHE A 40 -1.99 -21.39 -11.23
CA PHE A 40 -0.70 -21.45 -11.92
C PHE A 40 -0.15 -22.88 -11.90
N LEU A 41 0.40 -23.33 -13.02
CA LEU A 41 1.06 -24.64 -13.15
C LEU A 41 2.31 -24.74 -12.27
N SER A 42 3.08 -23.64 -12.18
CA SER A 42 4.25 -23.56 -11.32
C SER A 42 3.87 -23.37 -9.85
N LEU A 43 4.36 -24.26 -8.99
CA LEU A 43 4.21 -24.15 -7.53
C LEU A 43 4.83 -22.85 -7.00
N GLU A 44 5.95 -22.43 -7.58
CA GLU A 44 6.66 -21.21 -7.17
C GLU A 44 5.80 -19.97 -7.45
N THR A 45 5.25 -19.88 -8.66
CA THR A 45 4.35 -18.81 -9.06
C THR A 45 3.08 -18.81 -8.23
N ARG A 46 2.53 -19.99 -7.92
CA ARG A 46 1.35 -20.12 -7.05
C ARG A 46 1.62 -19.58 -5.65
N ASN A 47 2.77 -19.92 -5.05
CA ASN A 47 3.15 -19.39 -3.73
C ASN A 47 3.36 -17.88 -3.76
N ALA A 48 3.99 -17.36 -4.82
CA ALA A 48 4.17 -15.92 -5.02
C ALA A 48 2.82 -15.20 -5.20
N TRP A 49 1.88 -15.80 -5.92
CA TRP A 49 0.51 -15.29 -6.08
C TRP A 49 -0.21 -15.20 -4.75
N LEU A 50 -0.17 -16.24 -3.90
CA LEU A 50 -0.78 -16.21 -2.58
C LEU A 50 -0.23 -15.07 -1.70
N GLY A 51 1.09 -14.85 -1.73
CA GLY A 51 1.72 -13.72 -1.02
C GLY A 51 1.31 -12.37 -1.60
N PHE A 52 1.23 -12.26 -2.92
CA PHE A 52 0.78 -11.05 -3.62
C PHE A 52 -0.70 -10.74 -3.32
N GLU A 53 -1.56 -11.75 -3.38
CA GLU A 53 -2.97 -11.67 -3.00
C GLU A 53 -3.14 -11.36 -1.51
N ALA A 54 -2.28 -11.87 -0.63
CA ALA A 54 -2.31 -11.49 0.78
C ALA A 54 -1.85 -10.04 1.02
N ALA A 55 -0.95 -9.49 0.22
CA ALA A 55 -0.49 -8.10 0.36
C ALA A 55 -1.44 -7.10 -0.32
N HIS A 56 -2.03 -7.52 -1.43
CA HIS A 56 -2.80 -6.67 -2.34
C HIS A 56 -4.26 -7.12 -2.46
N GLY A 57 -4.76 -8.15 -1.82
CA GLY A 57 -6.17 -8.57 -1.91
C GLY A 57 -7.10 -7.60 -1.16
N SER A 58 -8.39 -7.94 -1.12
CA SER A 58 -9.38 -7.24 -0.27
C SER A 58 -9.04 -7.34 1.22
N ALA A 59 -8.43 -8.45 1.64
CA ALA A 59 -7.88 -8.67 2.97
C ALA A 59 -6.44 -8.16 3.13
N GLY A 60 -5.81 -7.72 2.05
CA GLY A 60 -4.43 -7.26 2.09
C GLY A 60 -4.29 -5.91 2.76
N CYS A 61 -3.14 -5.69 3.39
CA CYS A 61 -2.77 -4.43 4.02
C CYS A 61 -2.51 -3.31 2.99
N ARG A 62 -3.39 -3.15 2.01
CA ARG A 62 -3.37 -1.99 1.12
C ARG A 62 -3.50 -0.74 1.98
N PRO A 63 -2.73 0.32 1.68
CA PRO A 63 -3.11 1.68 2.06
C PRO A 63 -4.50 2.02 1.54
N VAL A 64 -5.56 1.65 2.27
CA VAL A 64 -6.92 2.11 1.97
C VAL A 64 -7.16 3.36 2.81
N GLY A 65 -7.18 4.53 2.16
CA GLY A 65 -7.48 5.80 2.81
C GLY A 65 -6.63 6.97 2.34
N GLN A 66 -6.94 8.14 2.89
CA GLN A 66 -6.25 9.40 2.62
C GLN A 66 -4.81 9.34 3.13
N GLN A 67 -3.85 9.36 2.21
CA GLN A 67 -2.44 9.38 2.54
C GLN A 67 -2.01 10.81 2.87
N LEU A 68 -1.66 11.03 4.14
CA LEU A 68 -1.08 12.30 4.58
C LEU A 68 0.44 12.24 4.43
N TYR A 69 1.06 13.39 4.29
CA TYR A 69 2.50 13.53 4.43
C TYR A 69 2.80 14.16 5.78
N ALA A 70 3.88 13.74 6.41
CA ALA A 70 4.36 14.34 7.64
C ALA A 70 5.80 14.81 7.48
N ARG A 71 6.15 15.82 8.30
CA ARG A 71 7.52 16.20 8.57
C ARG A 71 7.71 16.31 10.07
N LEU A 72 8.81 15.76 10.57
CA LEU A 72 9.16 15.88 11.98
C LEU A 72 9.36 17.36 12.36
N LYS A 73 8.84 17.74 13.53
CA LYS A 73 9.10 19.05 14.13
C LYS A 73 10.56 19.09 14.56
N LYS A 74 11.20 20.25 14.44
CA LYS A 74 12.58 20.46 14.95
C LYS A 74 12.72 20.22 16.45
N SER A 75 11.62 20.37 17.20
CA SER A 75 11.53 20.11 18.63
C SER A 75 11.31 18.63 18.98
N SER A 76 11.02 17.78 17.99
CA SER A 76 10.82 16.34 18.24
C SER A 76 12.16 15.69 18.59
N PRO A 77 12.18 14.72 19.53
CA PRO A 77 13.36 13.89 19.78
C PRO A 77 13.88 13.18 18.52
N HIS A 78 13.01 12.97 17.52
CA HIS A 78 13.32 12.26 16.29
C HIS A 78 13.75 13.17 15.14
N ALA A 79 13.83 14.50 15.34
CA ALA A 79 14.11 15.48 14.28
C ALA A 79 15.38 15.16 13.47
N HIS A 80 16.37 14.50 14.08
CA HIS A 80 17.62 14.11 13.44
C HIS A 80 17.47 13.00 12.39
N GLN A 81 16.35 12.26 12.37
CA GLN A 81 16.17 11.12 11.46
C GLN A 81 15.97 11.56 10.01
N THR A 82 15.24 12.65 9.78
CA THR A 82 15.02 13.19 8.44
C THR A 82 14.46 14.61 8.47
N ASP A 83 14.86 15.41 7.48
CA ASP A 83 14.27 16.73 7.20
C ASP A 83 13.23 16.68 6.06
N LYS A 84 13.04 15.52 5.42
CA LYS A 84 12.15 15.35 4.27
C LYS A 84 10.71 15.06 4.70
N LEU A 85 9.77 15.29 3.76
CA LEU A 85 8.40 14.82 3.91
C LEU A 85 8.37 13.30 3.71
N PHE A 86 7.57 12.61 4.50
CA PHE A 86 7.34 11.17 4.38
C PHE A 86 5.85 10.88 4.45
N ALA A 87 5.42 9.86 3.73
CA ALA A 87 4.03 9.46 3.72
C ALA A 87 3.67 8.76 5.04
N VAL A 88 2.52 9.10 5.60
CA VAL A 88 2.02 8.61 6.88
C VAL A 88 0.53 8.32 6.84
N ARG A 89 0.07 7.61 7.86
CA ARG A 89 -1.35 7.47 8.20
C ARG A 89 -1.55 7.73 9.68
N VAL A 90 -2.74 8.19 10.02
CA VAL A 90 -3.17 8.29 11.41
C VAL A 90 -4.05 7.08 11.69
N CYS A 91 -3.58 6.20 12.57
CA CYS A 91 -4.26 4.98 12.96
C CYS A 91 -4.44 4.95 14.47
N ARG A 92 -5.21 3.97 14.97
CA ARG A 92 -5.29 3.71 16.41
C ARG A 92 -3.89 3.42 16.94
N ALA A 93 -3.49 4.10 18.01
CA ALA A 93 -2.18 3.89 18.62
C ALA A 93 -2.01 2.43 19.04
N PRO A 94 -0.88 1.79 18.70
CA PRO A 94 -0.52 0.51 19.27
C PRO A 94 -0.13 0.66 20.75
N TYR A 95 0.46 1.80 21.13
CA TYR A 95 0.89 2.16 22.48
C TYR A 95 0.90 3.69 22.64
N ASP A 96 0.52 4.21 23.81
CA ASP A 96 0.45 5.63 24.15
C ASP A 96 -0.18 6.49 23.03
N ASP A 97 0.45 7.61 22.69
CA ASP A 97 0.02 8.57 21.67
C ASP A 97 0.68 8.36 20.30
N TYR A 98 1.28 7.18 20.04
CA TYR A 98 1.97 6.86 18.79
C TYR A 98 0.99 6.49 17.66
N VAL A 99 0.11 7.43 17.31
CA VAL A 99 -0.95 7.24 16.31
C VAL A 99 -0.50 7.50 14.87
N VAL A 100 0.72 8.01 14.65
CA VAL A 100 1.21 8.37 13.31
C VAL A 100 2.12 7.27 12.79
N HIS A 101 1.65 6.51 11.80
CA HIS A 101 2.37 5.37 11.23
C HIS A 101 3.00 5.73 9.89
N GLY A 102 4.29 5.44 9.73
CA GLY A 102 5.09 5.71 8.53
C GLY A 102 6.40 6.42 8.84
N GLY A 103 7.17 6.73 7.80
CA GLY A 103 8.46 7.39 7.92
C GLY A 103 9.60 6.51 8.45
N PRO A 104 10.80 7.09 8.65
CA PRO A 104 12.02 6.35 8.98
C PRO A 104 11.97 5.54 10.29
N GLY A 105 11.30 6.09 11.31
CA GLY A 105 11.15 5.48 12.63
C GLY A 105 9.92 4.59 12.77
N GLY A 106 9.11 4.47 11.71
CA GLY A 106 7.93 3.61 11.66
C GLY A 106 6.70 4.17 12.37
N VAL A 107 6.83 4.72 13.58
CA VAL A 107 5.73 5.32 14.36
C VAL A 107 6.16 6.59 15.10
N TYR A 108 5.26 7.57 15.19
CA TYR A 108 5.48 8.85 15.86
C TYR A 108 4.23 9.33 16.61
N ARG A 109 4.41 10.26 17.55
CA ARG A 109 3.31 10.95 18.23
C ARG A 109 2.76 12.08 17.37
N LEU A 110 1.47 12.41 17.56
CA LEU A 110 0.85 13.59 16.95
C LEU A 110 1.62 14.88 17.25
N SER A 111 2.15 15.01 18.48
CA SER A 111 2.91 16.18 18.92
C SER A 111 4.22 16.38 18.16
N ASP A 112 4.78 15.33 17.57
CA ASP A 112 6.13 15.32 17.00
C ASP A 112 6.18 15.67 15.52
N VAL A 113 5.02 15.71 14.85
CA VAL A 113 4.94 15.88 13.40
C VAL A 113 4.08 17.09 13.00
N ASN A 114 4.36 17.63 11.82
CA ASN A 114 3.44 18.50 11.10
C ASN A 114 2.89 17.73 9.91
N PHE A 115 1.58 17.77 9.71
CA PHE A 115 0.94 17.13 8.56
C PHE A 115 0.83 18.06 7.37
N TYR A 116 0.83 17.43 6.20
CA TYR A 116 0.70 18.07 4.92
C TYR A 116 -0.17 17.23 3.99
N VAL A 117 -0.92 17.92 3.14
CA VAL A 117 -1.56 17.36 1.94
C VAL A 117 -0.78 17.86 0.74
N ILE A 118 -0.48 16.95 -0.18
CA ILE A 118 0.18 17.25 -1.45
C ILE A 118 -0.87 17.13 -2.55
N ASP A 119 -1.10 18.23 -3.27
CA ASP A 119 -1.99 18.29 -4.43
C ASP A 119 -1.19 18.83 -5.63
N GLY A 120 -0.75 17.91 -6.49
CA GLY A 120 0.25 18.20 -7.52
C GLY A 120 1.55 18.72 -6.89
N GLU A 121 1.95 19.93 -7.29
CA GLU A 121 3.13 20.62 -6.75
C GLU A 121 2.84 21.45 -5.49
N LYS A 122 1.57 21.60 -5.13
CA LYS A 122 1.17 22.44 -3.99
C LYS A 122 1.20 21.62 -2.71
N LYS A 123 1.70 22.24 -1.65
CA LYS A 123 1.78 21.66 -0.31
C LYS A 123 0.97 22.48 0.68
N TYR A 124 -0.03 21.86 1.28
CA TYR A 124 -0.89 22.47 2.29
C TYR A 124 -0.55 21.89 3.65
N ARG A 125 -0.22 22.73 4.64
CA ARG A 125 -0.01 22.27 6.02
C ARG A 125 -1.36 22.16 6.71
N LEU A 126 -1.61 21.03 7.37
CA LEU A 126 -2.75 20.87 8.26
C LEU A 126 -2.35 21.38 9.64
N GLY A 127 -3.15 22.30 10.19
CA GLY A 127 -2.93 22.99 11.46
C GLY A 127 -3.80 22.40 12.56
#